data_AF-A0A7V4IFP1-F1
#
_entry.id   AF-A0A7V4IFP1-F1
#
_cell.length_a   1.000
_cell.length_b   1.000
_cell.length_c   1.000
_cell.angle_alpha   90.00
_cell.angle_beta   90.00
_cell.angle_gamma   90.00
#
_symmetry.space_group_name_H-M   'P 1'
#
loop_
_entity.id
_entity.type
_entity.pdbx_description
1 polymer ?
#
loop_
_entity_poly.entity_id
_entity_poly.type
_entity_poly.pdbx_seq_one_letter_code
_entity_poly.pdbx_strand_id
1 'polypeptide(L)'
;MLNCRFRDHFRLLGQDNVRRYLPFRAVRVRVTARDSWFEVFARVAAARVTGARVVVSHAPDASAPMLKCLEQTTQAWAGGIEFVEETDADLVEAIRHGTVERLRATPGTAVSEAVLCAAAERCVHIASEPVLAAGRVELLWHLREQSLSSDYHRYGNLGSRAGERRREPD
;
A
#
# COMPACT_ATOMS: atom_id res chain seq x y z
N MET A 1 -9.62 -8.08 -8.19
CA MET A 1 -8.28 -7.53 -8.46
C MET A 1 -8.48 -6.19 -9.14
N LEU A 2 -7.99 -5.08 -8.55
CA LEU A 2 -7.85 -3.82 -9.29
C LEU A 2 -6.84 -4.08 -10.41
N ASN A 3 -7.33 -4.26 -11.64
CA ASN A 3 -6.48 -4.26 -12.83
C ASN A 3 -5.72 -2.94 -12.83
N CYS A 4 -4.44 -2.96 -12.42
CA CYS A 4 -3.59 -1.79 -12.50
C CYS A 4 -3.46 -1.43 -13.98
N ARG A 5 -4.24 -0.43 -14.39
CA ARG A 5 -4.23 0.08 -15.76
C ARG A 5 -2.87 0.71 -15.99
N PHE A 6 -2.05 0.04 -16.79
CA PHE A 6 -0.83 0.61 -17.37
C PHE A 6 -1.25 1.81 -18.24
N ARG A 7 -0.58 2.94 -18.05
CA ARG A 7 -0.87 4.15 -18.83
C ARG A 7 0.42 4.69 -19.44
N ASP A 8 0.49 4.62 -20.76
CA ASP A 8 1.48 5.36 -21.54
C ASP A 8 0.82 6.65 -22.04
N HIS A 9 1.20 7.77 -21.43
CA HIS A 9 0.67 9.09 -21.77
C HIS A 9 1.37 9.70 -22.98
N PHE A 10 2.66 9.41 -23.17
CA PHE A 10 3.48 10.06 -24.18
C PHE A 10 3.38 9.37 -25.54
N ARG A 11 3.31 8.04 -25.55
CA ARG A 11 3.26 7.19 -26.76
C ARG A 11 4.33 7.57 -27.78
N LEU A 12 5.56 7.75 -27.32
CA LEU A 12 6.70 8.10 -28.18
C LEU A 12 6.95 7.01 -29.21
N LEU A 13 7.46 7.40 -30.38
CA LEU A 13 7.90 6.46 -31.40
C LEU A 13 9.21 5.80 -30.96
N GLY A 14 9.24 4.47 -30.91
CA GLY A 14 10.44 3.71 -30.55
C GLY A 14 10.63 3.46 -29.05
N GLN A 15 9.80 4.05 -28.18
CA GLN A 15 9.87 3.87 -26.73
C GLN A 15 8.49 3.83 -26.08
N ASP A 16 8.28 2.88 -25.17
CA ASP A 16 7.12 2.86 -24.27
C ASP A 16 7.46 3.57 -22.95
N ASN A 17 6.59 4.48 -22.50
CA ASN A 17 6.75 5.23 -21.25
C ASN A 17 5.55 4.98 -20.34
N VAL A 18 5.57 3.84 -19.66
CA VAL A 18 4.41 3.32 -18.92
C VAL A 18 4.48 3.70 -17.45
N ARG A 19 3.46 4.40 -16.96
CA ARG A 19 3.19 4.55 -15.52
C ARG A 19 2.20 3.49 -15.07
N ARG A 20 2.48 2.86 -13.94
CA ARG A 20 1.60 1.90 -13.28
C ARG A 20 1.64 2.05 -11.76
N TYR A 21 0.64 1.51 -11.10
CA TYR A 21 0.61 1.36 -9.65
C TYR A 21 0.83 -0.11 -9.32
N LEU A 22 1.58 -0.38 -8.25
CA LEU A 22 1.79 -1.72 -7.71
C LEU A 22 1.34 -1.72 -6.25
N PRO A 23 0.64 -2.75 -5.76
CA PRO A 23 0.39 -2.85 -4.33
C PRO A 23 1.70 -3.01 -3.57
N PHE A 24 1.75 -2.48 -2.34
CA PHE A 24 2.76 -2.93 -1.38
C PHE A 24 2.55 -4.43 -1.11
N ARG A 25 3.64 -5.16 -0.89
CA ARG A 25 3.59 -6.60 -0.61
C ARG A 25 2.92 -6.86 0.73
N ALA A 26 3.27 -6.07 1.74
CA ALA A 26 2.73 -6.16 3.09
C ALA A 26 2.46 -4.77 3.66
N VAL A 27 1.20 -4.47 3.97
CA VAL A 27 0.78 -3.28 4.71
C VAL A 27 0.42 -3.71 6.13
N ARG A 28 1.11 -3.15 7.11
CA ARG A 28 0.77 -3.35 8.52
C ARG A 28 -0.13 -2.19 8.98
N VAL A 29 -1.32 -2.51 9.45
CA VAL A 29 -2.32 -1.55 9.95
C VAL A 29 -2.26 -1.58 11.47
N ARG A 30 -1.79 -0.51 12.10
CA ARG A 30 -1.71 -0.39 13.55
C ARG A 30 -3.07 -0.01 14.12
N VAL A 31 -3.58 -0.85 15.03
CA VAL A 31 -4.86 -0.66 15.72
C VAL A 31 -4.62 -0.39 17.20
N THR A 32 -5.24 0.65 17.74
CA THR A 32 -5.13 1.04 19.16
C THR A 32 -6.51 1.29 19.78
N ALA A 33 -6.55 1.47 21.10
CA ALA A 33 -7.79 1.82 21.82
C ALA A 33 -8.45 3.13 21.35
N ARG A 34 -7.70 4.02 20.69
CA ARG A 34 -8.20 5.32 20.19
C ARG A 34 -8.93 5.22 18.86
N ASP A 35 -8.85 4.08 18.19
CA ASP A 35 -9.37 3.94 16.85
C ASP A 35 -10.89 3.73 16.85
N SER A 36 -11.56 4.40 15.92
CA SER A 36 -12.95 4.08 15.63
C SER A 36 -13.06 2.84 14.73
N TRP A 37 -14.19 2.13 14.85
CA TRP A 37 -14.52 1.01 13.97
C TRP A 37 -14.37 1.35 12.49
N PHE A 38 -14.90 2.51 12.08
CA PHE A 38 -14.85 2.94 10.69
C PHE A 38 -13.42 3.14 10.20
N GLU A 39 -12.55 3.78 10.99
CA GLU A 39 -11.15 4.01 10.60
C GLU A 39 -10.37 2.70 10.45
N VAL A 40 -10.56 1.76 11.38
CA VAL A 40 -9.92 0.43 11.29
C VAL A 40 -10.41 -0.30 10.05
N PHE A 41 -11.72 -0.41 9.88
CA PHE A 41 -12.32 -1.13 8.76
C PHE A 41 -11.90 -0.52 7.41
N ALA A 42 -11.95 0.80 7.28
CA ALA A 42 -11.60 1.49 6.05
C ALA A 42 -10.11 1.35 5.69
N ARG A 43 -9.20 1.43 6.67
CA ARG A 43 -7.76 1.20 6.44
C ARG A 43 -7.50 -0.23 5.95
N VAL A 44 -8.10 -1.22 6.60
CA VAL A 44 -7.97 -2.64 6.22
C VAL A 44 -8.58 -2.89 4.84
N ALA A 45 -9.78 -2.36 4.58
CA ALA A 45 -10.45 -2.50 3.29
C ALA A 45 -9.65 -1.85 2.15
N ALA A 46 -9.14 -0.63 2.37
CA ALA A 46 -8.32 0.09 1.40
C ALA A 46 -7.07 -0.72 1.03
N ALA A 47 -6.31 -1.17 2.03
CA ALA A 47 -5.13 -2.01 1.81
C ALA A 47 -5.47 -3.33 1.09
N ARG A 48 -6.57 -3.98 1.49
CA ARG A 48 -6.96 -5.27 0.91
C ARG A 48 -7.44 -5.17 -0.53
N VAL A 49 -8.16 -4.09 -0.87
CA VAL A 49 -8.68 -3.82 -2.21
C VAL A 49 -7.55 -3.58 -3.22
N THR A 50 -6.45 -2.94 -2.81
CA THR A 50 -5.28 -2.77 -3.70
C THR A 50 -4.56 -4.08 -4.01
N GLY A 51 -4.79 -5.12 -3.20
CA GLY A 51 -4.18 -6.44 -3.36
C GLY A 51 -2.96 -6.66 -2.47
N ALA A 52 -2.69 -5.77 -1.51
CA ALA A 52 -1.67 -5.99 -0.49
C ALA A 52 -2.07 -7.11 0.47
N ARG A 53 -1.08 -7.85 0.99
CA ARG A 53 -1.28 -8.61 2.24
C ARG A 53 -1.40 -7.59 3.36
N VAL A 54 -2.42 -7.75 4.19
CA VAL A 54 -2.66 -6.85 5.32
C VAL A 54 -2.32 -7.60 6.59
N VAL A 55 -1.59 -6.94 7.48
CA VAL A 55 -1.46 -7.42 8.86
C VAL A 55 -2.04 -6.39 9.81
N VAL A 56 -3.10 -6.77 10.49
CA VAL A 56 -3.73 -5.98 11.56
C VAL A 56 -2.89 -6.19 12.82
N SER A 57 -2.02 -5.21 13.08
CA SER A 57 -1.19 -5.12 14.26
C SER A 57 -1.99 -4.42 15.35
N HIS A 58 -2.56 -5.15 16.31
CA HIS A 58 -3.32 -4.53 17.38
C HIS A 58 -2.46 -4.40 18.65
N ALA A 59 -2.55 -3.25 19.28
CA ALA A 59 -1.96 -3.04 20.59
C ALA A 59 -2.73 -3.88 21.64
N PRO A 60 -2.10 -4.24 22.78
CA PRO A 60 -2.77 -5.00 23.85
C PRO A 60 -4.00 -4.29 24.44
N ASP A 61 -4.08 -2.96 24.31
CA ASP A 61 -5.20 -2.15 24.76
C ASP A 61 -6.33 -2.00 23.73
N ALA A 62 -6.18 -2.57 22.54
CA ALA A 62 -7.18 -2.49 21.48
C ALA A 62 -8.49 -3.19 21.88
N SER A 63 -9.62 -2.64 21.41
CA SER A 63 -10.95 -3.16 21.74
C SER A 63 -11.18 -4.57 21.18
N ALA A 64 -11.22 -5.58 22.06
CA ALA A 64 -11.47 -6.97 21.67
C ALA A 64 -12.82 -7.19 20.92
N PRO A 65 -13.95 -6.56 21.31
CA PRO A 65 -15.19 -6.66 20.54
C PRO A 65 -15.05 -6.11 19.11
N MET A 66 -14.30 -5.02 18.95
CA MET A 66 -14.03 -4.41 17.65
C MET A 66 -13.18 -5.33 16.78
N LEU A 67 -12.10 -5.90 17.33
CA LEU A 67 -11.24 -6.85 16.61
C LEU A 67 -12.02 -8.09 16.16
N LYS A 68 -12.86 -8.65 17.04
CA LYS A 68 -13.72 -9.79 16.72
C LYS A 68 -14.72 -9.46 15.59
N CYS A 69 -15.35 -8.28 15.65
CA CYS A 69 -16.23 -7.82 14.58
C CYS A 69 -15.47 -7.65 13.27
N LEU A 70 -14.23 -7.15 13.31
CA LEU A 70 -13.38 -7.00 12.13
C LEU A 70 -13.07 -8.36 11.52
N GLU A 71 -12.61 -9.30 12.32
CA GLU A 71 -12.29 -10.66 11.89
C GLU A 71 -13.50 -11.33 11.22
N GLN A 72 -14.68 -11.26 11.83
CA GLN A 72 -15.93 -11.79 11.27
C GLN A 72 -16.31 -11.11 9.95
N THR A 73 -16.23 -9.79 9.88
CA THR A 73 -16.60 -9.02 8.67
C THR A 73 -15.61 -9.25 7.53
N THR A 74 -14.35 -9.53 7.86
CA THR A 74 -13.26 -9.72 6.90
C THR A 74 -13.02 -11.18 6.53
N GLN A 75 -13.79 -12.12 7.06
CA GLN A 75 -13.63 -13.56 6.84
C GLN A 75 -13.63 -13.94 5.34
N ALA A 76 -14.45 -13.25 4.52
CA ALA A 76 -14.51 -13.47 3.07
C ALA A 76 -13.22 -13.09 2.32
N TRP A 77 -12.33 -12.31 2.94
CA TRP A 77 -11.07 -11.89 2.33
C TRP A 77 -9.95 -12.91 2.43
N ALA A 78 -10.22 -14.05 3.11
CA ALA A 78 -9.31 -15.18 3.35
C ALA A 78 -7.93 -14.72 3.87
N GLY A 79 -6.90 -15.59 3.86
CA GLY A 79 -5.55 -15.32 4.40
C GLY A 79 -4.77 -14.13 3.82
N GLY A 80 -5.43 -13.22 3.09
CA GLY A 80 -4.90 -11.90 2.76
C GLY A 80 -4.93 -10.91 3.93
N ILE A 81 -5.57 -11.27 5.06
CA ILE A 81 -5.52 -10.51 6.32
C ILE A 81 -5.06 -11.44 7.43
N GLU A 82 -4.10 -10.96 8.21
CA GLU A 82 -3.58 -11.61 9.40
C GLU A 82 -3.76 -10.67 10.59
N PHE A 83 -4.05 -11.23 11.77
CA PHE A 83 -4.18 -10.48 13.01
C PHE A 83 -3.02 -10.87 13.93
N VAL A 84 -2.32 -9.88 14.47
CA VAL A 84 -1.22 -10.08 15.41
C VAL A 84 -1.37 -9.08 16.55
N GLU A 85 -1.32 -9.58 17.78
CA GLU A 85 -1.13 -8.75 18.96
C GLU A 85 0.35 -8.37 19.03
N GLU A 86 0.65 -7.08 19.00
CA GLU A 86 2.04 -6.58 19.01
C GLU A 86 2.15 -5.40 19.98
N THR A 87 3.13 -5.45 20.87
CA THR A 87 3.59 -4.25 21.58
C THR A 87 4.35 -3.34 20.62
N ASP A 88 4.66 -2.11 21.05
CA ASP A 88 5.51 -1.23 20.26
C ASP A 88 6.93 -1.78 20.09
N ALA A 89 7.43 -2.55 21.06
CA ALA A 89 8.73 -3.23 20.94
C ALA A 89 8.68 -4.34 19.86
N ASP A 90 7.61 -5.13 19.83
CA ASP A 90 7.43 -6.16 18.79
C ASP A 90 7.32 -5.53 17.40
N LEU A 91 6.60 -4.40 17.29
CA LEU A 91 6.48 -3.66 16.03
C LEU A 91 7.82 -3.10 15.55
N VAL A 92 8.66 -2.60 16.47
CA VAL A 92 10.04 -2.16 16.17
C VAL A 92 10.84 -3.31 15.57
N GLU A 93 10.81 -4.48 16.18
CA GLU A 93 11.53 -5.65 15.68
C GLU A 93 10.97 -6.13 14.33
N ALA A 94 9.65 -6.11 14.14
CA ALA A 94 9.01 -6.43 12.87
C ALA A 94 9.49 -5.50 11.73
N ILE A 95 9.63 -4.20 12.02
CA ILE A 95 10.18 -3.19 11.09
C ILE A 95 11.65 -3.47 10.79
N ARG A 96 12.47 -3.71 11.81
CA ARG A 96 13.91 -4.01 11.67
C ARG A 96 14.15 -5.27 10.84
N HIS A 97 13.36 -6.32 11.06
CA HIS A 97 13.38 -7.54 10.27
C HIS A 97 12.87 -7.38 8.82
N GLY A 98 12.33 -6.21 8.46
CA GLY A 98 11.88 -5.91 7.10
C GLY A 98 10.56 -6.59 6.72
N THR A 99 9.78 -7.01 7.71
CA THR A 99 8.45 -7.62 7.49
C THR A 99 7.35 -6.58 7.26
N VAL A 100 7.68 -5.29 7.42
CA VAL A 100 6.78 -4.14 7.24
C VAL A 100 7.26 -3.30 6.07
N GLU A 101 6.51 -3.28 4.96
CA GLU A 101 6.83 -2.39 3.81
C GLU A 101 6.14 -1.02 3.93
N ARG A 102 4.98 -0.98 4.59
CA ARG A 102 4.18 0.23 4.85
C ARG A 102 3.47 0.08 6.18
N LEU A 103 3.55 1.09 7.05
CA LEU A 103 2.76 1.17 8.29
C LEU A 103 1.61 2.16 8.09
N ARG A 104 0.38 1.74 8.37
CA ARG A 104 -0.81 2.61 8.37
C ARG A 104 -1.31 2.76 9.81
N ALA A 105 -1.18 3.95 10.37
CA ALA A 105 -1.59 4.28 11.74
C ALA A 105 -2.69 5.35 11.75
N THR A 106 -3.35 5.55 12.88
CA THR A 106 -4.37 6.58 13.05
C THR A 106 -3.72 7.95 13.32
N PRO A 107 -4.34 9.05 12.87
CA PRO A 107 -3.86 10.40 13.17
C PRO A 107 -3.77 10.68 14.65
N GLY A 108 -2.70 11.35 15.08
CA GLY A 108 -2.55 11.77 16.47
C GLY A 108 -2.36 10.60 17.46
N THR A 109 -2.34 9.36 16.98
CA THR A 109 -1.74 8.25 17.73
C THR A 109 -0.25 8.50 17.71
N ALA A 110 0.29 8.90 18.86
CA ALA A 110 1.72 8.93 19.06
C ALA A 110 2.21 7.49 18.98
N VAL A 111 2.51 7.03 17.76
CA VAL A 111 3.38 5.89 17.57
C VAL A 111 4.64 6.22 18.36
N SER A 112 5.11 5.30 19.22
CA SER A 112 6.24 5.62 20.09
C SER A 112 7.46 6.08 19.30
N GLU A 113 8.29 6.90 19.94
CA GLU A 113 9.54 7.39 19.36
C GLU A 113 10.41 6.23 18.85
N ALA A 114 10.43 5.11 19.56
CA ALA A 114 11.16 3.92 19.14
C ALA A 114 10.69 3.38 17.77
N VAL A 115 9.37 3.33 17.52
CA VAL A 115 8.83 2.90 16.22
C VAL A 115 9.13 3.95 15.14
N LEU A 116 9.06 5.23 15.45
CA LEU A 116 9.43 6.30 14.52
C LEU A 116 10.90 6.19 14.10
N CYS A 117 11.81 5.99 15.05
CA CYS A 117 13.23 5.76 14.79
C CYS A 117 13.46 4.52 13.94
N ALA A 118 12.87 3.37 14.31
CA ALA A 118 13.01 2.13 13.54
C ALA A 118 12.47 2.26 12.11
N ALA A 119 11.35 2.96 11.94
CA ALA A 119 10.78 3.23 10.63
C ALA A 119 11.69 4.13 9.77
N ALA A 120 12.29 5.16 10.37
CA ALA A 120 13.26 6.02 9.70
C ALA A 120 14.53 5.25 9.28
N GLU A 121 15.07 4.41 10.16
CA GLU A 121 16.25 3.55 9.90
C GLU A 121 16.03 2.58 8.73
N ARG A 122 14.79 2.11 8.54
CA ARG A 122 14.41 1.13 7.51
C ARG A 122 13.70 1.76 6.32
N CYS A 123 13.60 3.09 6.27
CA CYS A 123 12.85 3.82 5.25
C CYS A 123 11.38 3.35 5.10
N VAL A 124 10.77 2.87 6.20
CA VAL A 124 9.37 2.49 6.24
C VAL A 124 8.54 3.74 6.46
N HIS A 125 7.67 4.06 5.51
CA HIS A 125 6.78 5.21 5.67
C HIS A 125 5.59 4.85 6.58
N ILE A 126 5.30 5.75 7.51
CA ILE A 126 4.15 5.67 8.42
C ILE A 126 3.07 6.64 7.92
N ALA A 127 2.05 6.10 7.25
CA ALA A 127 0.88 6.86 6.82
C ALA A 127 -0.07 7.02 8.02
N SER A 128 -0.13 8.23 8.57
CA SER A 128 -0.89 8.57 9.79
C SER A 128 -1.97 9.63 9.53
N GLU A 129 -2.28 9.90 8.27
CA GLU A 129 -3.28 10.87 7.86
C GLU A 129 -4.70 10.34 8.11
N PRO A 130 -5.70 11.22 8.33
CA PRO A 130 -7.08 10.80 8.53
C PRO A 130 -7.58 9.99 7.36
N VAL A 131 -8.40 8.97 7.66
CA VAL A 131 -9.00 8.15 6.62
C VAL A 131 -9.96 8.99 5.79
N LEU A 132 -9.78 8.97 4.48
CA LEU A 132 -10.68 9.65 3.55
C LEU A 132 -11.62 8.66 2.87
N ALA A 133 -12.92 8.97 2.84
CA ALA A 133 -13.90 8.21 2.04
C ALA A 133 -13.62 8.28 0.53
N ALA A 134 -12.84 9.29 0.09
CA ALA A 134 -12.41 9.43 -1.29
C ALA A 134 -11.30 8.41 -1.64
N GLY A 135 -11.70 7.22 -2.11
CA GLY A 135 -10.77 6.13 -2.45
C GLY A 135 -9.66 6.51 -3.43
N ARG A 136 -9.89 7.47 -4.34
CA ARG A 136 -8.84 7.98 -5.25
C ARG A 136 -7.63 8.57 -4.51
N VAL A 137 -7.80 9.00 -3.26
CA VAL A 137 -6.75 9.50 -2.38
C VAL A 137 -6.32 8.41 -1.41
N GLU A 138 -7.27 7.78 -0.70
CA GLU A 138 -6.95 6.79 0.34
C GLU A 138 -6.19 5.57 -0.20
N LEU A 139 -6.52 5.11 -1.42
CA LEU A 139 -5.85 3.95 -2.02
C LEU A 139 -4.38 4.24 -2.37
N LEU A 140 -3.98 5.52 -2.52
CA LEU A 140 -2.60 5.87 -2.84
C LEU A 140 -1.63 5.58 -1.69
N TRP A 141 -2.11 5.57 -0.44
CA TRP A 141 -1.32 5.15 0.73
C TRP A 141 -0.89 3.68 0.66
N HIS A 142 -1.55 2.89 -0.19
CA HIS A 142 -1.43 1.44 -0.28
C HIS A 142 -0.80 0.97 -1.61
N LEU A 143 -0.33 1.92 -2.43
CA LEU A 143 0.26 1.67 -3.75
C LEU A 143 1.64 2.31 -3.86
N ARG A 144 2.55 1.62 -4.54
CA ARG A 144 3.80 2.19 -5.08
C ARG A 144 3.60 2.54 -6.54
N GLU A 145 3.83 3.79 -6.87
CA GLU A 145 3.92 4.21 -8.25
C GLU A 145 5.20 3.70 -8.90
N GLN A 146 5.12 3.26 -10.15
CA GLN A 146 6.26 2.84 -10.94
C GLN A 146 6.17 3.38 -12.37
N SER A 147 7.27 3.93 -12.84
CA SER A 147 7.48 4.29 -14.25
C SER A 147 8.44 3.31 -14.90
N LEU A 148 8.11 2.85 -16.10
CA LEU A 148 8.92 1.96 -16.92
C LEU A 148 9.14 2.65 -18.27
N SER A 149 10.40 2.86 -18.62
CA SER A 149 10.80 3.37 -19.94
C SER A 149 11.49 2.23 -20.68
N SER A 150 10.94 1.83 -21.82
CA SER A 150 11.46 0.70 -22.59
C SER A 150 11.62 1.09 -24.04
N ASP A 151 12.87 1.19 -24.48
CA ASP A 151 13.19 1.32 -25.90
C ASP A 151 12.91 0.00 -26.58
N TYR A 152 12.06 0.03 -27.61
CA TYR A 152 11.71 -1.15 -28.39
C TYR A 152 12.27 -1.10 -29.81
N HIS A 153 12.83 0.04 -30.22
CA HIS A 153 13.53 0.14 -31.49
C HIS A 153 14.91 -0.52 -31.40
N ARG A 154 15.42 -0.99 -32.54
CA ARG A 154 16.82 -1.39 -32.67
C ARG A 154 17.48 -0.51 -33.72
N TYR A 155 18.33 0.41 -33.29
CA TYR A 155 18.98 1.40 -34.17
C TYR A 155 17.97 2.15 -35.07
N GLY A 156 16.84 2.60 -34.50
CA GLY A 156 15.76 3.26 -35.25
C GLY A 156 14.78 2.33 -35.96
N ASN A 157 15.09 1.04 -36.14
CA ASN A 157 14.15 0.08 -36.71
C ASN A 157 13.08 -0.31 -35.67
N LEU A 158 11.81 -0.05 -35.98
CA LEU A 158 10.65 -0.32 -35.12
C LEU A 158 10.13 -1.76 -35.22
N GLY A 159 10.61 -2.54 -36.19
CA GLY A 159 10.21 -3.93 -36.40
C GLY A 159 8.69 -4.09 -36.56
N SER A 160 8.12 -5.07 -35.86
CA SER A 160 6.68 -5.39 -35.90
C SER A 160 5.78 -4.25 -35.40
N ARG A 161 6.33 -3.25 -34.71
CA ARG A 161 5.59 -2.14 -34.10
C ARG A 161 5.56 -0.88 -34.98
N ALA A 162 6.10 -0.94 -36.19
CA ALA A 162 6.13 0.20 -37.11
C ALA A 162 4.73 0.74 -37.47
N GLY A 163 3.70 -0.12 -37.44
CA GLY A 163 2.32 0.28 -37.76
C GLY A 163 1.50 0.78 -36.57
N GLU A 164 2.06 0.84 -35.36
CA GLU A 164 1.32 1.33 -34.19
C GLU A 164 1.12 2.85 -34.25
N ARG A 165 -0.09 3.32 -33.91
CA ARG A 165 -0.34 4.76 -33.78
C ARG A 165 0.40 5.33 -32.57
N ARG A 166 1.39 6.18 -32.85
CA ARG A 166 2.24 6.86 -31.86
C ARG A 166 2.14 8.37 -32.02
N ARG A 167 2.67 9.11 -31.05
CA ARG A 167 2.81 10.57 -31.16
C ARG A 167 3.80 10.87 -32.29
N GLU A 168 3.41 11.72 -33.22
CA GLU A 168 4.31 12.19 -34.27
C GLU A 168 5.37 13.15 -33.69
N PRO A 169 6.58 13.19 -34.27
CA PRO A 169 7.56 14.22 -33.93
C PRO A 169 6.96 15.60 -34.21
N ASP A 170 7.15 16.53 -33.26
CA ASP A 170 6.79 17.94 -33.48
C ASP A 170 7.70 18.58 -34.56
#